data_AF-A0A0R1XEN6-F1
#
_entry.id   AF-A0A0R1XEN6-F1
#
_cell.length_a   1.000
_cell.length_b   1.000
_cell.length_c   1.000
_cell.angle_alpha   90.00
_cell.angle_beta   90.00
_cell.angle_gamma   90.00
#
_symmetry.space_group_name_H-M   'P 1'
#
loop_
_entity.id
_entity.type
_entity.pdbx_description
1 polymer ?
#
loop_
_entity_poly.entity_id
_entity_poly.type
_entity_poly.pdbx_seq_one_letter_code
_entity_poly.pdbx_strand_id
1 'polypeptide(L)'
;MGLPFLDEPDIPAHGHYTQAHTQAWSATIQQYAGFVLLFPQYNWGYPAVLKNALDYLYAEWAHKPVATIVYGNHGGMQAQLAMRFVISGLHMIPLAVNPELVTNDSMLNDAGDFIDVDQALAPSAGDMHLLTTDFENFFTARKPASSATH
;
A
#
# COMPACT_ATOMS: atom_id res chain seq x y z
N MET A 1 -5.07 -16.50 0.32
CA MET A 1 -4.01 -17.23 1.05
C MET A 1 -3.76 -16.53 2.37
N GLY A 2 -3.44 -17.27 3.43
CA GLY A 2 -3.05 -16.69 4.72
C GLY A 2 -1.56 -16.90 4.93
N LEU A 3 -0.79 -15.81 5.01
CA LEU A 3 0.64 -15.88 5.34
C LEU A 3 0.79 -16.17 6.85
N PRO A 4 1.60 -17.16 7.26
CA PRO A 4 2.02 -17.26 8.66
C PRO A 4 2.93 -16.08 9.02
N PHE A 5 3.39 -16.01 10.27
CA PHE A 5 4.51 -15.12 10.58
C PHE A 5 5.75 -15.59 9.81
N LEU A 6 6.54 -14.65 9.30
CA LEU A 6 7.73 -14.90 8.47
C LEU A 6 8.50 -16.12 8.95
N ASP A 7 8.47 -17.16 8.11
CA ASP A 7 8.97 -18.52 8.37
C ASP A 7 9.91 -19.03 7.26
N GLU A 8 10.38 -18.11 6.41
CA GLU A 8 11.49 -18.41 5.50
C GLU A 8 12.81 -18.51 6.28
N PRO A 9 13.66 -19.51 5.97
CA PRO A 9 14.94 -19.69 6.65
C PRO A 9 16.02 -18.71 6.17
N ASP A 10 15.85 -18.10 4.99
CA ASP A 10 16.78 -17.12 4.41
C ASP A 10 16.15 -15.71 4.43
N ILE A 11 16.99 -14.70 4.32
CA ILE A 11 16.51 -13.32 4.25
C ILE A 11 15.89 -13.02 2.86
N PRO A 12 14.74 -12.32 2.79
CA PRO A 12 14.03 -12.07 1.53
C PRO A 12 14.86 -11.39 0.44
N ALA A 13 15.84 -10.56 0.83
CA ALA A 13 16.71 -9.86 -0.11
C ALA A 13 17.56 -10.80 -1.00
N HIS A 14 17.78 -12.06 -0.60
CA HIS A 14 18.43 -13.06 -1.43
C HIS A 14 17.51 -13.69 -2.49
N GLY A 15 16.19 -13.57 -2.33
CA GLY A 15 15.20 -14.13 -3.27
C GLY A 15 15.08 -15.66 -3.24
N HIS A 16 15.68 -16.34 -2.27
CA HIS A 16 15.59 -17.79 -2.11
C HIS A 16 14.36 -18.19 -1.28
N TYR A 17 13.18 -18.23 -1.91
CA TYR A 17 11.95 -18.63 -1.24
C TYR A 17 11.75 -20.14 -1.27
N THR A 18 11.64 -20.75 -0.09
CA THR A 18 11.49 -22.20 0.06
C THR A 18 10.05 -22.61 0.36
N GLN A 19 9.24 -21.71 0.93
CA GLN A 19 7.87 -22.01 1.30
C GLN A 19 6.90 -21.79 0.14
N ALA A 20 5.93 -22.70 0.01
CA ALA A 20 4.92 -22.62 -1.05
C ALA A 20 4.05 -21.35 -0.94
N HIS A 21 3.71 -20.89 0.27
CA HIS A 21 2.96 -19.64 0.45
C HIS A 21 3.76 -18.41 0.07
N THR A 22 5.07 -18.40 0.33
CA THR A 22 5.95 -17.27 -0.06
C THR A 22 6.10 -17.20 -1.57
N GLN A 23 6.35 -18.34 -2.24
CA GLN A 23 6.44 -18.38 -3.70
C GLN A 23 5.13 -17.92 -4.35
N ALA A 24 4.00 -18.34 -3.81
CA ALA A 24 2.70 -17.92 -4.32
C ALA A 24 2.40 -16.43 -4.03
N TRP A 25 2.87 -15.91 -2.89
CA TRP A 25 2.80 -14.50 -2.59
C TRP A 25 3.69 -13.65 -3.51
N SER A 26 4.93 -14.08 -3.74
CA SER A 26 5.85 -13.51 -4.72
C SER A 26 5.21 -13.44 -6.10
N ALA A 27 4.68 -14.56 -6.60
CA ALA A 27 4.01 -14.63 -7.90
C ALA A 27 2.79 -13.70 -8.00
N THR A 28 2.07 -13.48 -6.90
CA THR A 28 0.95 -12.54 -6.83
C THR A 28 1.45 -11.10 -6.92
N ILE A 29 2.41 -10.71 -6.08
CA ILE A 29 2.93 -9.34 -6.02
C ILE A 29 3.65 -8.93 -7.31
N GLN A 30 4.35 -9.87 -7.97
CA GLN A 30 5.03 -9.60 -9.23
C GLN A 30 4.10 -9.12 -10.34
N GLN A 31 2.83 -9.55 -10.36
CA GLN A 31 1.87 -9.20 -11.41
C GLN A 31 1.44 -7.73 -11.39
N TYR A 32 1.59 -7.05 -10.26
CA TYR A 32 1.14 -5.67 -10.11
C TYR A 32 2.22 -4.66 -10.49
N ALA A 33 1.81 -3.63 -11.21
CA ALA A 33 2.67 -2.53 -11.65
C ALA A 33 2.86 -1.43 -10.60
N GLY A 34 2.11 -1.46 -9.49
CA GLY A 34 2.09 -0.44 -8.44
C GLY A 34 1.12 -0.81 -7.33
N PHE A 35 1.15 -0.09 -6.21
CA PHE A 35 0.38 -0.44 -5.01
C PHE A 35 -0.23 0.76 -4.30
N VAL A 36 -1.42 0.56 -3.75
CA VAL A 36 -1.98 1.44 -2.70
C VAL A 36 -1.99 0.63 -1.41
N LEU A 37 -1.22 1.05 -0.41
CA LEU A 37 -1.22 0.45 0.91
C LEU A 37 -2.31 1.11 1.75
N LEU A 38 -3.44 0.42 1.92
CA LEU A 38 -4.55 0.85 2.77
C LEU A 38 -4.45 0.17 4.14
N PHE A 39 -4.33 0.94 5.22
CA PHE A 39 -4.21 0.36 6.56
C PHE A 39 -4.69 1.27 7.68
N PRO A 40 -5.14 0.70 8.81
CA PRO A 40 -5.45 1.48 10.01
C PRO A 40 -4.20 1.90 10.77
N GLN A 41 -4.32 2.94 11.58
CA GLN A 41 -3.39 3.17 12.69
C GLN A 41 -3.86 2.43 13.95
N TYR A 42 -3.04 1.51 14.43
CA TYR A 42 -3.24 0.83 15.71
C TYR A 42 -2.09 1.15 16.66
N ASN A 43 -2.41 1.64 17.86
CA ASN A 43 -1.42 1.98 18.88
C ASN A 43 -0.22 2.78 18.33
N TRP A 44 -0.50 3.79 17.51
CA TRP A 44 0.49 4.67 16.88
C TRP A 44 1.40 4.01 15.82
N GLY A 45 1.04 2.82 15.32
CA GLY A 45 1.80 2.12 14.28
C GLY A 45 0.90 1.51 13.19
N TYR A 46 1.55 1.04 12.12
CA TYR A 46 0.91 0.21 11.10
C TYR A 46 0.72 -1.23 11.63
N PRO A 47 -0.24 -2.01 11.11
CA PRO A 47 -0.51 -3.36 11.61
C PRO A 47 0.66 -4.32 11.37
N ALA A 48 0.93 -5.19 12.34
CA ALA A 48 1.96 -6.23 12.24
C ALA A 48 1.75 -7.14 11.01
N VAL A 49 0.49 -7.45 10.68
CA VAL A 49 0.15 -8.28 9.51
C VAL A 49 0.53 -7.63 8.18
N LEU A 50 0.42 -6.31 8.06
CA LEU A 50 0.86 -5.57 6.87
C LEU A 50 2.38 -5.64 6.75
N LYS A 51 3.09 -5.42 7.86
CA LYS A 51 4.55 -5.51 7.89
C LYS A 51 5.04 -6.90 7.54
N ASN A 52 4.41 -7.92 8.10
CA ASN A 52 4.71 -9.31 7.81
C ASN A 52 4.55 -9.61 6.31
N ALA A 53 3.44 -9.17 5.69
CA ALA A 53 3.23 -9.34 4.25
C ALA A 53 4.31 -8.65 3.39
N LEU A 54 4.77 -7.46 3.79
CA LEU A 54 5.88 -6.76 3.12
C LEU A 54 7.22 -7.48 3.34
N ASP A 55 7.46 -7.98 4.55
CA ASP A 55 8.71 -8.63 4.96
C ASP A 55 8.94 -10.00 4.31
N TYR A 56 7.93 -10.64 3.74
CA TYR A 56 8.14 -11.89 3.01
C TYR A 56 8.96 -11.73 1.73
N LEU A 57 8.97 -10.53 1.14
CA LEU A 57 9.47 -10.29 -0.22
C LEU A 57 10.40 -9.07 -0.25
N TYR A 58 11.22 -8.94 -1.28
CA TYR A 58 12.13 -7.81 -1.43
C TYR A 58 12.12 -7.24 -2.85
N ALA A 59 12.63 -8.01 -3.82
CA ALA A 59 12.79 -7.55 -5.20
C ALA A 59 11.45 -7.26 -5.89
N GLU A 60 10.38 -7.90 -5.45
CA GLU A 60 9.03 -7.79 -6.01
C GLU A 60 8.40 -6.41 -5.77
N TRP A 61 8.84 -5.69 -4.74
CA TRP A 61 8.38 -4.35 -4.39
C TRP A 61 9.18 -3.26 -5.10
N ALA A 62 10.46 -3.53 -5.38
CA ALA A 62 11.41 -2.54 -5.84
C ALA A 62 10.95 -1.85 -7.14
N HIS A 63 11.17 -0.54 -7.20
CA HIS A 63 10.89 0.33 -8.34
C HIS A 63 9.42 0.43 -8.77
N LYS A 64 8.49 -0.09 -7.96
CA LYS A 64 7.05 0.07 -8.19
C LYS A 64 6.52 1.32 -7.48
N PRO A 65 5.66 2.13 -8.14
CA PRO A 65 4.99 3.25 -7.51
C PRO A 65 4.10 2.78 -6.36
N VAL A 66 4.14 3.51 -5.25
CA VAL A 66 3.33 3.22 -4.07
C VAL A 66 2.75 4.49 -3.47
N ALA A 67 1.48 4.42 -3.08
CA ALA A 67 0.85 5.39 -2.22
C ALA A 67 0.33 4.72 -0.96
N THR A 68 0.11 5.51 0.09
CA THR A 68 -0.52 5.06 1.32
C THR A 68 -1.87 5.75 1.50
N ILE A 69 -2.86 4.98 1.97
CA ILE A 69 -4.11 5.51 2.50
C ILE A 69 -4.20 5.00 3.94
N VAL A 70 -4.28 5.92 4.91
CA VAL A 70 -4.33 5.52 6.32
C VAL A 70 -5.63 5.98 6.93
N TYR A 71 -6.24 5.15 7.78
CA TYR A 71 -7.48 5.50 8.46
C TYR A 71 -7.42 5.31 9.98
N GLY A 72 -8.25 6.07 10.70
CA GLY A 72 -8.41 5.95 12.14
C GLY A 72 -9.15 7.13 12.76
N ASN A 73 -9.56 6.96 14.03
CA ASN A 73 -10.35 7.96 14.75
C ASN A 73 -9.64 9.29 14.99
N HIS A 74 -8.31 9.30 14.93
CA HIS A 74 -7.47 10.49 15.02
C HIS A 74 -6.64 10.68 13.75
N GLY A 75 -7.10 10.11 12.63
CA GLY A 75 -6.29 9.87 11.45
C GLY A 75 -5.28 8.73 11.68
N GLY A 76 -4.18 8.75 10.93
CA GLY A 76 -3.15 7.73 10.89
C GLY A 76 -1.74 8.24 10.55
N MET A 77 -1.46 9.52 10.77
CA MET A 77 -0.16 10.14 10.46
C MET A 77 1.05 9.37 11.03
N GLN A 78 1.02 8.82 12.25
CA GLN A 78 2.18 8.13 12.81
C GLN A 78 2.44 6.78 12.12
N ALA A 79 1.37 6.03 11.84
CA ALA A 79 1.48 4.80 11.05
C ALA A 79 2.00 5.09 9.63
N GLN A 80 1.55 6.20 9.02
CA GLN A 80 2.02 6.65 7.72
C GLN A 80 3.51 7.03 7.73
N LEU A 81 3.95 7.80 8.72
CA LEU A 81 5.36 8.18 8.89
C LEU A 81 6.26 6.96 9.09
N ALA A 82 5.84 6.00 9.92
CA ALA A 82 6.57 4.76 10.12
C ALA A 82 6.66 3.93 8.83
N MET A 83 5.58 3.88 8.04
CA MET A 83 5.53 3.12 6.78
C MET A 83 6.50 3.70 5.72
N ARG A 84 6.80 5.00 5.75
CA ARG A 84 7.78 5.61 4.83
C ARG A 84 9.15 4.95 4.90
N PHE A 85 9.61 4.54 6.09
CA PHE A 85 10.87 3.82 6.23
C PHE A 85 10.85 2.45 5.55
N VAL A 86 9.73 1.72 5.64
CA VAL A 86 9.57 0.42 5.00
C VAL A 86 9.52 0.57 3.48
N ILE A 87 8.72 1.53 2.98
CA ILE A 87 8.62 1.87 1.55
C ILE A 87 10.00 2.20 0.98
N SER A 88 10.78 3.04 1.66
CA SER A 88 12.14 3.40 1.23
C SER A 88 13.10 2.21 1.31
N GLY A 89 13.02 1.40 2.37
CA GLY A 89 13.86 0.21 2.54
C GLY A 89 13.61 -0.87 1.48
N LEU A 90 12.39 -0.97 0.96
CA LEU A 90 12.01 -1.89 -0.12
C LEU A 90 12.20 -1.29 -1.52
N HIS A 91 12.84 -0.11 -1.63
CA HIS A 91 13.10 0.59 -2.88
C HIS A 91 11.86 0.87 -3.74
N MET A 92 10.68 0.98 -3.13
CA MET A 92 9.48 1.41 -3.82
C MET A 92 9.58 2.90 -4.17
N ILE A 93 8.79 3.37 -5.13
CA ILE A 93 8.77 4.78 -5.51
C ILE A 93 7.55 5.46 -4.85
N PRO A 94 7.73 6.24 -3.78
CA PRO A 94 6.59 6.90 -3.14
C PRO A 94 5.98 7.94 -4.07
N LEU A 95 4.66 7.90 -4.19
CA LEU A 95 3.85 8.93 -4.84
C LEU A 95 3.66 10.14 -3.90
N ALA A 96 3.33 11.29 -4.47
CA ALA A 96 3.20 12.54 -3.73
C ALA A 96 1.92 12.58 -2.89
N VAL A 97 0.84 12.01 -3.42
CA VAL A 97 -0.48 12.04 -2.78
C VAL A 97 -0.65 10.80 -1.88
N ASN A 98 -0.90 11.03 -0.59
CA ASN A 98 -1.02 9.97 0.42
C ASN A 98 -2.18 10.28 1.39
N PRO A 99 -3.44 9.99 1.00
CA PRO A 99 -4.63 10.43 1.73
C PRO A 99 -4.72 9.88 3.16
N GLU A 100 -5.34 10.66 4.04
CA GLU A 100 -5.67 10.28 5.41
C GLU A 100 -7.19 10.33 5.60
N LEU A 101 -7.78 9.22 6.04
CA LEU A 101 -9.20 9.08 6.28
C LEU A 101 -9.48 9.16 7.79
N VAL A 102 -10.09 10.26 8.22
CA VAL A 102 -10.52 10.39 9.62
C VAL A 102 -11.90 9.75 9.77
N THR A 103 -11.95 8.61 10.45
CA THR A 103 -13.20 7.92 10.76
C THR A 103 -13.71 8.32 12.14
N ASN A 104 -14.99 8.12 12.43
CA ASN A 104 -15.49 8.17 13.79
C ASN A 104 -16.70 7.25 13.95
N ASP A 105 -17.01 6.89 15.20
CA ASP A 105 -18.05 5.91 15.49
C ASP A 105 -19.44 6.37 15.01
N SER A 106 -19.68 7.68 14.88
CA SER A 106 -20.97 8.20 14.37
C SER A 106 -21.17 8.00 12.87
N MET A 107 -20.11 7.65 12.13
CA MET A 107 -20.19 7.29 10.72
C MET A 107 -20.60 5.84 10.50
N LEU A 108 -20.58 5.00 11.53
CA LEU A 108 -20.77 3.57 11.44
C LEU A 108 -22.08 3.12 12.10
N ASN A 109 -22.71 2.10 11.54
CA ASN A 109 -23.85 1.42 12.17
C ASN A 109 -23.36 0.37 13.20
N ASP A 110 -24.30 -0.30 13.88
CA ASP A 110 -23.97 -1.32 14.89
C ASP A 110 -23.23 -2.54 14.34
N ALA A 111 -23.24 -2.76 13.02
CA ALA A 111 -22.48 -3.82 12.34
C ALA A 111 -21.05 -3.39 11.97
N GLY A 112 -20.71 -2.11 12.16
CA GLY A 112 -19.41 -1.54 11.78
C GLY A 112 -19.32 -1.08 10.32
N ASP A 113 -20.44 -1.07 9.59
CA ASP A 113 -20.49 -0.55 8.22
C ASP A 113 -20.77 0.96 8.22
N PHE A 114 -20.30 1.67 7.20
CA PHE A 114 -20.66 3.07 7.02
C PHE A 114 -22.18 3.25 6.88
N ILE A 115 -22.75 4.20 7.62
CA ILE A 115 -24.16 4.61 7.50
C ILE A 115 -24.40 5.26 6.13
N ASP A 116 -23.49 6.17 5.75
CA ASP A 116 -23.44 6.81 4.44
C ASP A 116 -21.97 6.94 4.03
N VAL A 117 -21.52 6.06 3.14
CA VAL A 117 -20.12 6.00 2.70
C VAL A 117 -19.73 7.22 1.86
N ASP A 118 -20.66 7.74 1.06
CA ASP A 118 -20.39 8.90 0.20
C ASP A 118 -20.20 10.14 1.07
N GLN A 119 -21.05 10.34 2.07
CA GLN A 119 -20.89 11.42 3.03
C GLN A 119 -19.62 11.26 3.87
N ALA A 120 -19.32 10.05 4.34
CA ALA A 120 -18.16 9.78 5.18
C ALA A 120 -16.84 10.03 4.44
N LEU A 121 -16.77 9.70 3.15
CA LEU A 121 -15.55 9.82 2.34
C LEU A 121 -15.48 11.11 1.50
N ALA A 122 -16.57 11.89 1.43
CA ALA A 122 -16.60 13.18 0.73
C ALA A 122 -15.41 14.11 1.04
N PRO A 123 -14.96 14.25 2.31
CA PRO A 123 -13.80 15.10 2.62
C PRO A 123 -12.50 14.67 1.92
N SER A 124 -12.35 13.39 1.60
CA SER A 124 -11.14 12.81 0.98
C SER A 124 -11.28 12.63 -0.54
N ALA A 125 -12.43 12.96 -1.13
CA ALA A 125 -12.70 12.75 -2.56
C ALA A 125 -11.70 13.49 -3.47
N GLY A 126 -11.31 14.71 -3.10
CA GLY A 126 -10.29 15.49 -3.82
C GLY A 126 -8.93 14.80 -3.82
N ASP A 127 -8.49 14.32 -2.65
CA ASP A 127 -7.22 13.60 -2.52
C ASP A 127 -7.24 12.26 -3.29
N MET A 128 -8.38 11.57 -3.33
CA MET A 128 -8.53 10.34 -4.14
C MET A 128 -8.43 10.62 -5.63
N HIS A 129 -8.98 11.74 -6.09
CA HIS A 129 -8.82 12.16 -7.48
C HIS A 129 -7.36 12.46 -7.80
N LEU A 130 -6.68 13.22 -6.93
CA LEU A 130 -5.25 13.54 -7.09
C LEU A 130 -4.37 12.28 -7.07
N LEU A 131 -4.67 11.32 -6.19
CA LEU A 131 -3.96 10.04 -6.13
C LEU A 131 -4.08 9.28 -7.46
N THR A 132 -5.28 9.25 -8.05
CA THR A 132 -5.51 8.63 -9.36
C THR A 132 -4.65 9.31 -10.43
N THR A 133 -4.68 10.64 -10.48
CA THR A 133 -3.85 11.43 -11.41
C THR A 133 -2.35 11.19 -11.20
N ASP A 134 -1.88 11.01 -9.97
CA ASP A 134 -0.46 10.77 -9.68
C ASP A 134 0.01 9.42 -10.26
N PHE A 135 -0.81 8.36 -10.13
CA PHE A 135 -0.54 7.08 -10.80
C PHE A 135 -0.57 7.20 -12.34
N GLU A 136 -1.58 7.87 -12.89
CA GLU A 136 -1.70 8.07 -14.34
C GLU A 136 -0.47 8.79 -14.91
N ASN A 137 -0.02 9.85 -14.23
CA ASN A 137 1.18 10.60 -14.58
C ASN A 137 2.43 9.74 -14.48
N PHE A 138 2.58 8.97 -13.40
CA PHE A 138 3.72 8.07 -13.20
C PHE A 138 3.86 7.08 -14.36
N PHE A 139 2.76 6.42 -14.74
CA PHE A 139 2.78 5.42 -15.81
C PHE A 139 2.91 6.05 -17.20
N THR A 140 2.33 7.23 -17.43
CA THR A 140 2.44 7.94 -18.71
C THR A 140 3.86 8.43 -18.96
N ALA A 141 4.52 9.02 -17.95
CA ALA A 141 5.89 9.53 -18.06
C ALA A 141 6.94 8.43 -18.35
N ARG A 142 6.61 7.16 -18.08
CA ARG A 142 7.50 6.01 -18.27
C ARG A 142 7.16 5.15 -19.49
N LYS A 143 6.08 5.45 -20.23
CA LYS A 143 5.86 4.83 -21.53
C LYS A 143 6.96 5.32 -22.48
N PRO A 144 7.70 4.43 -23.17
CA PRO A 144 8.62 4.87 -24.21
C PRO A 144 7.82 5.65 -25.26
N ALA A 145 8.34 6.80 -25.68
CA ALA A 145 7.76 7.52 -26.81
C ALA A 145 7.68 6.54 -27.99
N SER A 146 6.47 6.31 -28.50
CA SER A 146 6.28 5.49 -29.70
C SER A 146 7.24 6.03 -30.77
N SER A 147 8.15 5.17 -31.22
CA SER A 147 9.07 5.49 -32.31
C SER A 147 8.24 5.77 -33.56
N ALA A 148 7.95 7.05 -33.80
CA ALA A 148 7.44 7.53 -35.08
C ALA A 148 8.48 7.14 -36.13
N THR A 149 8.19 6.06 -36.84
CA THR A 149 8.99 5.58 -37.96
C THR A 149 8.64 6.47 -39.14
N HIS A 150 9.69 6.97 -39.79
CA HIS A 150 9.69 7.81 -40.98
C HIS A 150 8.90 7.22 -42.15
#